data_AF-A0A9D8H2Z6-F1
#
_entry.id   AF-A0A9D8H2Z6-F1
#
_cell.length_a   1.000
_cell.length_b   1.000
_cell.length_c   1.000
_cell.angle_alpha   90.00
_cell.angle_beta   90.00
_cell.angle_gamma   90.00
#
_symmetry.space_group_name_H-M   'P 1'
#
loop_
_entity.id
_entity.type
_entity.pdbx_description
1 polymer ?
#
loop_
_entity_poly.entity_id
_entity_poly.type
_entity_poly.pdbx_seq_one_letter_code
_entity_poly.pdbx_strand_id
1 'polypeptide(L)'
;MSPSASRNVRRLAIGLACAGTLAVVSGASAVSGPLQTDGSRIVNAAGNEVVLQGVNWFGLETANHAPHGLWTRDYRDMLAQIKAQGFNVIRLPFSLQALKS
;
A
#
# COMPACT_ATOMS: atom_id res chain seq x y z
N MET A 1 46.86 -22.24 58.30
CA MET A 1 46.08 -21.00 58.50
C MET A 1 45.07 -20.85 57.38
N SER A 2 43.77 -21.00 57.67
CA SER A 2 42.69 -20.22 57.00
C SER A 2 42.88 -18.72 57.31
N PRO A 3 42.18 -17.73 56.68
CA PRO A 3 40.98 -17.76 55.80
C PRO A 3 41.21 -16.92 54.50
N SER A 4 40.32 -16.76 53.52
CA SER A 4 39.07 -16.01 53.60
C SER A 4 38.30 -16.09 52.27
N ALA A 5 36.98 -16.20 52.40
CA ALA A 5 36.01 -16.40 51.36
C ALA A 5 35.75 -15.13 50.52
N SER A 6 35.47 -15.32 49.24
CA SER A 6 34.74 -14.36 48.42
C SER A 6 33.73 -15.11 47.56
N ARG A 7 32.47 -15.07 48.02
CA ARG A 7 31.27 -15.57 47.35
C ARG A 7 30.98 -14.68 46.14
N ASN A 8 31.25 -15.16 44.92
CA ASN A 8 30.69 -14.53 43.73
C ASN A 8 29.38 -15.22 43.35
N VAL A 9 28.31 -14.49 43.65
CA VAL A 9 26.89 -14.81 43.46
C VAL A 9 26.62 -15.18 42.00
N ARG A 10 26.15 -16.40 41.78
CA ARG A 10 25.56 -16.83 40.50
C ARG A 10 24.29 -16.00 40.26
N ARG A 11 24.36 -15.03 39.35
CA ARG A 11 23.18 -14.34 38.84
C ARG A 11 22.44 -15.28 37.89
N LEU A 12 21.37 -15.90 38.38
CA LEU A 12 20.39 -16.59 37.56
C LEU A 12 19.55 -15.52 36.86
N ALA A 13 19.91 -15.15 35.63
CA ALA A 13 19.07 -14.30 34.79
C ALA A 13 17.97 -15.18 34.16
N ILE A 14 16.81 -15.24 34.80
CA ILE A 14 15.56 -15.63 34.16
C ILE A 14 15.11 -14.43 33.32
N GLY A 15 15.54 -14.40 32.06
CA GLY A 15 15.07 -13.44 31.07
C GLY A 15 13.94 -14.08 30.26
N LEU A 16 12.70 -13.70 30.59
CA LEU A 16 11.48 -14.07 29.88
C LEU A 16 11.57 -13.67 28.40
N ALA A 17 11.67 -14.65 27.52
CA ALA A 17 11.59 -14.46 26.07
C ALA A 17 10.12 -14.23 25.68
N CYS A 18 9.65 -12.98 25.74
CA CYS A 18 8.44 -12.59 25.01
C CYS A 18 8.80 -12.47 23.53
N ALA A 19 8.74 -13.59 22.81
CA ALA A 19 8.71 -13.62 21.36
C ALA A 19 7.36 -13.07 20.89
N GLY A 20 7.20 -11.75 20.98
CA GLY A 20 6.11 -11.05 20.32
C GLY A 20 6.35 -11.12 18.83
N THR A 21 5.61 -11.98 18.12
CA THR A 21 5.59 -11.99 16.67
C THR A 21 5.15 -10.61 16.20
N LEU A 22 6.08 -9.82 15.67
CA LEU A 22 5.74 -8.62 14.93
C LEU A 22 4.99 -9.09 13.68
N ALA A 23 3.66 -9.05 13.73
CA ALA A 23 2.83 -9.20 12.55
C ALA A 23 3.16 -8.01 11.64
N VAL A 24 4.02 -8.25 10.67
CA VAL A 24 4.24 -7.33 9.55
C VAL A 24 2.87 -7.13 8.93
N VAL A 25 2.32 -5.92 9.03
CA VAL A 25 1.18 -5.51 8.20
C VAL A 25 1.69 -5.62 6.77
N SER A 26 1.28 -6.71 6.09
CA SER A 26 1.59 -6.90 4.69
C SER A 26 1.10 -5.68 3.94
N GLY A 27 2.00 -4.97 3.27
CA GLY A 27 1.63 -3.89 2.36
C GLY A 27 0.54 -4.37 1.42
N ALA A 28 -0.37 -3.47 1.04
CA ALA A 28 -1.51 -3.76 0.19
C ALA A 28 -1.07 -4.66 -0.98
N SER A 29 -1.70 -5.83 -1.10
CA SER A 29 -1.37 -6.80 -2.13
C SER A 29 -1.51 -6.15 -3.50
N ALA A 30 -0.69 -6.58 -4.47
CA ALA A 30 -0.79 -6.09 -5.83
C ALA A 30 -2.24 -6.18 -6.32
N VAL A 31 -2.73 -5.09 -6.93
CA VAL A 31 -4.06 -5.02 -7.52
C VAL A 31 -4.06 -5.91 -8.76
N SER A 32 -4.42 -7.18 -8.58
CA SER A 32 -4.53 -8.17 -9.65
C SER A 32 -5.98 -8.61 -9.79
N GLY A 33 -6.55 -8.42 -10.98
CA GLY A 33 -7.93 -8.78 -11.26
C GLY A 33 -8.13 -10.29 -11.50
N PRO A 34 -9.39 -10.75 -11.57
CA PRO A 34 -10.60 -10.03 -11.17
C PRO A 34 -10.67 -9.81 -9.65
N LEU A 35 -11.14 -8.63 -9.24
CA LEU A 35 -11.33 -8.30 -7.81
C LEU A 35 -12.72 -8.77 -7.36
N GLN A 36 -12.80 -9.18 -6.10
CA GLN A 36 -14.04 -9.62 -5.46
C GLN A 36 -14.20 -8.93 -4.10
N THR A 37 -15.43 -8.90 -3.59
CA THR A 37 -15.74 -8.39 -2.26
C THR A 37 -15.93 -9.56 -1.29
N ASP A 38 -15.25 -9.50 -0.14
CA ASP A 38 -15.47 -10.40 0.99
C ASP A 38 -15.87 -9.56 2.21
N GLY A 39 -17.18 -9.53 2.50
CA GLY A 39 -17.74 -8.63 3.51
C GLY A 39 -17.43 -7.16 3.21
N SER A 40 -16.67 -6.52 4.10
CA SER A 40 -16.21 -5.13 3.95
C SER A 40 -14.86 -4.96 3.25
N ARG A 41 -14.24 -6.07 2.81
CA ARG A 41 -12.89 -6.08 2.20
C ARG A 41 -12.97 -6.32 0.71
N ILE A 42 -11.96 -5.81 0.00
CA ILE A 42 -11.72 -6.13 -1.41
C ILE A 42 -10.58 -7.13 -1.46
N VAL A 43 -10.76 -8.23 -2.17
CA VAL A 43 -9.77 -9.30 -2.32
C VAL A 43 -9.44 -9.54 -3.80
N ASN A 44 -8.20 -9.94 -4.08
CA ASN A 44 -7.80 -10.38 -5.41
C ASN A 44 -8.20 -11.85 -5.65
N ALA A 45 -7.99 -12.34 -6.87
CA ALA A 45 -8.30 -13.72 -7.24
C ALA A 45 -7.57 -14.79 -6.40
N ALA A 46 -6.47 -14.43 -5.73
CA ALA A 46 -5.72 -15.30 -4.83
C ALA A 46 -6.20 -15.21 -3.36
N GLY A 47 -7.29 -14.47 -3.09
CA GLY A 47 -7.87 -14.30 -1.75
C GLY A 47 -7.12 -13.31 -0.86
N ASN A 48 -6.16 -12.56 -1.39
CA ASN A 48 -5.43 -11.57 -0.60
C ASN A 48 -6.17 -10.24 -0.57
N GLU A 49 -6.21 -9.60 0.59
CA GLU A 49 -6.79 -8.27 0.75
C GLU A 49 -6.00 -7.22 -0.05
N VAL A 50 -6.74 -6.38 -0.76
CA VAL A 50 -6.24 -5.29 -1.58
C VAL A 50 -6.86 -3.99 -1.08
N VAL A 51 -5.99 -3.06 -0.66
CA VAL A 51 -6.41 -1.70 -0.29
C VAL A 51 -6.25 -0.78 -1.49
N LEU A 52 -7.35 -0.20 -1.96
CA LEU A 52 -7.34 0.73 -3.10
C LEU A 52 -7.02 2.16 -2.61
N GLN A 53 -5.80 2.60 -2.87
CA GLN A 53 -5.32 3.96 -2.60
C GLN A 53 -5.29 4.71 -3.92
N GLY A 54 -6.40 5.39 -4.22
CA GLY A 54 -6.63 5.97 -5.54
C GLY A 54 -6.52 7.50 -5.59
N VAL A 55 -6.24 8.02 -6.79
CA VAL A 55 -6.39 9.45 -7.15
C VAL A 55 -7.46 9.64 -8.22
N ASN A 56 -8.04 10.83 -8.29
CA ASN A 56 -8.91 11.23 -9.40
C ASN A 56 -8.08 12.00 -10.43
N TRP A 57 -8.10 11.57 -11.69
CA TRP A 57 -7.51 12.33 -12.79
C TRP A 57 -8.62 12.77 -13.74
N PHE A 58 -9.05 14.03 -13.57
CA PHE A 58 -10.14 14.64 -14.31
C PHE A 58 -9.70 15.21 -15.65
N GLY A 59 -10.66 15.44 -16.54
CA GLY A 59 -10.49 16.11 -17.83
C GLY A 59 -11.24 15.43 -18.97
N LEU A 60 -11.37 14.11 -18.92
CA LEU A 60 -12.09 13.30 -19.91
C LEU A 60 -13.60 13.57 -19.89
N GLU A 61 -14.16 14.10 -18.80
CA GLU A 61 -15.54 14.53 -18.71
C GLU A 61 -15.79 15.95 -19.24
N THR A 62 -14.73 16.73 -19.46
CA THR A 62 -14.81 18.13 -19.90
C THR A 62 -14.77 18.26 -21.42
N ALA A 63 -14.97 19.47 -21.95
CA ALA A 63 -14.85 19.75 -23.39
C ALA A 63 -13.47 19.41 -24.00
N ASN A 64 -12.45 19.21 -23.16
CA ASN A 64 -11.11 18.81 -23.60
C ASN A 64 -11.03 17.32 -23.99
N HIS A 65 -11.97 16.48 -23.55
CA HIS A 65 -12.01 15.03 -23.80
C HIS A 65 -10.68 14.29 -23.53
N ALA A 66 -9.83 14.84 -22.68
CA ALA A 66 -8.52 14.31 -22.34
C ALA A 66 -8.17 14.69 -20.90
N PRO A 67 -7.37 13.87 -20.19
CA PRO A 67 -6.92 14.21 -18.85
C PRO A 67 -6.24 15.59 -18.84
N HIS A 68 -6.59 16.42 -17.86
CA HIS A 68 -5.99 17.74 -17.74
C HIS A 68 -4.51 17.64 -17.38
N GLY A 69 -3.73 18.63 -17.81
CA GLY A 69 -2.28 18.72 -17.57
C GLY A 69 -1.41 18.18 -18.71
N LEU A 70 -1.98 17.48 -19.70
CA LEU A 70 -1.24 16.92 -20.83
C LEU A 70 -0.61 17.98 -21.76
N TRP A 71 -1.04 19.24 -21.66
CA TRP A 71 -0.43 20.37 -22.38
C TRP A 71 0.90 20.85 -21.77
N THR A 72 1.20 20.46 -20.52
CA THR A 72 2.45 20.84 -19.82
C THR A 72 3.32 19.64 -19.52
N ARG A 73 2.74 18.45 -19.31
CA ARG A 73 3.47 17.25 -18.91
C ARG A 73 3.04 16.03 -19.71
N ASP A 74 4.00 15.16 -20.01
CA ASP A 74 3.70 13.87 -20.62
C ASP A 74 2.88 12.98 -19.66
N TYR A 75 1.99 12.18 -20.23
CA TYR A 75 1.12 11.30 -19.46
C TYR A 75 1.93 10.23 -18.69
N ARG A 76 3.07 9.78 -19.21
CA ARG A 76 3.93 8.79 -18.56
C ARG A 76 4.60 9.37 -17.32
N ASP A 77 5.01 10.63 -17.37
CA ASP A 77 5.60 11.32 -16.22
C ASP A 77 4.57 11.53 -15.12
N MET A 78 3.33 11.86 -15.50
CA MET A 78 2.21 11.93 -14.56
C MET A 78 1.94 10.58 -13.89
N LEU A 79 1.86 9.49 -14.66
CA LEU A 79 1.67 8.14 -14.13
C LEU A 79 2.84 7.69 -13.25
N ALA A 80 4.07 7.99 -13.65
CA ALA A 80 5.27 7.70 -12.88
C ALA A 80 5.26 8.41 -11.53
N GLN A 81 4.84 9.68 -11.49
CA GLN A 81 4.68 10.42 -10.24
C GLN A 81 3.58 9.83 -9.36
N ILE A 82 2.40 9.50 -9.91
CA ILE A 82 1.29 8.89 -9.17
C ILE A 82 1.76 7.58 -8.52
N LYS A 83 2.48 6.74 -9.26
CA LYS A 83 3.07 5.51 -8.75
C LYS A 83 4.14 5.77 -7.68
N ALA A 84 5.02 6.76 -7.89
CA ALA A 84 6.07 7.12 -6.93
C ALA A 84 5.50 7.65 -5.61
N GLN A 85 4.30 8.24 -5.63
CA GLN A 85 3.57 8.69 -4.44
C GLN A 85 2.84 7.55 -3.71
N GLY A 86 2.86 6.32 -4.24
CA GLY A 86 2.27 5.15 -3.60
C GLY A 86 0.81 4.90 -3.95
N PHE A 87 0.23 5.63 -4.91
CA PHE A 87 -1.13 5.35 -5.39
C PHE A 87 -1.14 4.14 -6.33
N ASN A 88 -2.17 3.31 -6.21
CA ASN A 88 -2.31 2.06 -6.96
C ASN A 88 -3.56 2.01 -7.86
N VAL A 89 -4.43 3.02 -7.78
CA VAL A 89 -5.66 3.13 -8.58
C VAL A 89 -5.82 4.56 -9.10
N ILE A 90 -6.38 4.70 -10.30
CA ILE A 90 -6.79 6.01 -10.85
C ILE A 90 -8.27 5.93 -11.20
N ARG A 91 -9.07 6.81 -10.62
CA ARG A 91 -10.44 7.05 -11.06
C ARG A 91 -10.40 8.06 -12.21
N LEU A 92 -10.93 7.65 -13.36
CA LEU A 92 -11.03 8.46 -14.57
C LEU A 92 -12.49 8.83 -14.84
N PRO A 93 -12.94 10.03 -14.45
CA PRO A 93 -14.25 10.53 -14.85
C PRO A 93 -14.26 10.77 -16.37
N PHE A 94 -15.28 10.29 -17.08
CA PHE A 94 -15.43 10.51 -18.53
C PHE A 94 -16.88 10.83 -18.88
N SER A 95 -17.09 11.52 -20.02
CA SER A 95 -18.41 11.75 -20.59
C SER A 95 -18.65 10.83 -21.78
N LEU A 96 -19.93 10.57 -22.12
CA LEU A 96 -20.26 9.82 -23.34
C LEU A 96 -19.81 10.55 -24.62
N GLN A 97 -19.65 11.87 -24.58
CA GLN A 97 -19.14 12.64 -25.71
C GLN A 97 -17.65 12.38 -25.92
N ALA A 98 -16.85 12.27 -24.85
CA ALA A 98 -15.43 11.94 -24.96
C ALA A 98 -15.15 10.54 -25.50
N LEU A 99 -16.07 9.58 -25.31
CA LEU A 99 -15.94 8.25 -25.92
C LEU A 99 -16.22 8.24 -27.43
N LYS A 100 -16.85 9.31 -27.95
CA LYS A 100 -17.24 9.45 -29.36
C LYS A 100 -16.35 10.44 -30.13
N SER A 101 -15.37 11.05 -29.47
CA SER A 101 -14.49 12.08 -30.06
C SER A 101 -13.37 11.50 -30.89
#